data_AF-A0A968TWP0-F1
#
_entry.id   AF-A0A968TWP0-F1
#
_cell.length_a   1.000
_cell.length_b   1.000
_cell.length_c   1.000
_cell.angle_alpha   90.00
_cell.angle_beta   90.00
_cell.angle_gamma   90.00
#
_symmetry.space_group_name_H-M   'P 1'
#
loop_
_entity.id
_entity.type
_entity.pdbx_description
1 polymer ?
#
loop_
_entity_poly.entity_id
_entity_poly.type
_entity_poly.pdbx_seq_one_letter_code
_entity_poly.pdbx_strand_id
1 'polypeptide(L)'
;MVQGTSGTASGLVFRYQNDDNFYRFNVTGNGLYNLELMSRGTLTVLIDWTPSHAIRQIDTRQSTFMAARQPPAPVWNGLRVALHGKEMTLFVNGAALETTVDGTFSRGAVALSVNTFGSGAAVCFDNLFVGRNN
;
A
#
# COMPACT_ATOMS: atom_id res chain seq x y z
N MET A 1 -1.04 3.73 9.29
CA MET A 1 -0.92 5.16 8.96
C MET A 1 -0.17 5.28 7.66
N VAL A 2 -0.63 6.13 6.76
CA VAL A 2 0.23 6.80 5.79
C VAL A 2 0.05 8.26 6.13
N GLN A 3 1.05 8.94 6.68
CA GLN A 3 1.02 10.39 6.80
C GLN A 3 1.85 10.94 5.65
N GLY A 4 1.28 10.77 4.46
CA GLY A 4 1.86 11.30 3.25
C GLY A 4 1.54 12.77 3.10
N THR A 5 2.50 13.53 2.59
CA THR A 5 2.12 14.62 1.68
C THR A 5 1.37 14.00 0.50
N SER A 6 0.59 14.77 -0.27
CA SER A 6 -0.18 14.25 -1.42
C SER A 6 0.67 13.47 -2.46
N GLY A 7 2.01 13.52 -2.37
CA GLY A 7 2.97 12.73 -3.13
C GLY A 7 3.68 11.62 -2.33
N THR A 8 3.01 10.92 -1.42
CA THR A 8 3.55 9.73 -0.74
C THR A 8 2.63 8.54 -0.95
N ALA A 9 3.21 7.37 -1.21
CA ALA A 9 2.54 6.09 -1.13
C ALA A 9 3.13 5.23 -0.01
N SER A 10 2.31 4.38 0.59
CA SER A 10 2.83 3.29 1.41
C SER A 10 2.11 1.99 1.04
N GLY A 11 2.67 0.87 1.47
CA GLY A 11 2.22 -0.39 0.94
C GLY A 11 2.67 -1.62 1.70
N LEU A 12 2.24 -2.73 1.14
CA LEU A 12 2.64 -4.07 1.52
C LEU A 12 3.55 -4.63 0.42
N VAL A 13 4.69 -5.16 0.83
CA VAL A 13 5.55 -5.97 -0.03
C VAL A 13 5.31 -7.43 0.34
N PHE A 14 5.10 -8.27 -0.67
CA PHE A 14 4.81 -9.69 -0.45
C PHE A 14 5.53 -10.57 -1.46
N ARG A 15 5.76 -11.83 -1.05
CA ARG A 15 6.63 -12.78 -1.75
C ARG A 15 8.02 -12.18 -2.04
N TYR A 16 8.51 -11.35 -1.11
CA TYR A 16 9.83 -10.73 -1.19
C TYR A 16 10.92 -11.80 -1.11
N GLN A 17 11.84 -11.79 -2.07
CA GLN A 17 13.01 -12.66 -2.08
C GLN A 17 14.30 -11.88 -1.82
N ASN A 18 14.41 -10.70 -2.44
CA ASN A 18 15.49 -9.72 -2.29
C ASN A 18 15.05 -8.41 -2.96
N ASP A 19 15.91 -7.39 -2.96
CA ASP A 19 15.62 -6.05 -3.48
C ASP A 19 15.33 -5.99 -4.99
N ASP A 20 15.61 -7.06 -5.73
CA ASP A 20 15.34 -7.18 -7.16
C ASP A 20 14.13 -8.06 -7.48
N ASN A 21 13.48 -8.66 -6.47
CA ASN A 21 12.47 -9.71 -6.65
C ASN A 21 11.37 -9.66 -5.57
N PHE A 22 10.26 -8.97 -5.86
CA PHE A 22 9.09 -8.87 -4.97
C PHE A 22 7.84 -8.36 -5.69
N TYR A 23 6.66 -8.51 -5.08
CA TYR A 23 5.48 -7.71 -5.43
C TYR A 23 5.26 -6.58 -4.43
N ARG A 24 4.70 -5.46 -4.90
CA ARG A 24 4.41 -4.30 -4.06
C ARG A 24 3.02 -3.75 -4.36
N PHE A 25 2.16 -3.77 -3.35
CA PHE A 25 0.84 -3.15 -3.36
C PHE A 25 0.93 -1.80 -2.65
N ASN A 26 0.72 -0.70 -3.37
CA ASN A 26 0.79 0.65 -2.78
C ASN A 26 -0.58 1.31 -2.71
N VAL A 27 -0.73 2.21 -1.74
CA VAL A 27 -1.87 3.11 -1.56
C VAL A 27 -1.35 4.52 -1.25
N THR A 28 -1.96 5.53 -1.87
CA THR A 28 -1.65 6.94 -1.64
C THR A 28 -2.65 7.59 -0.69
N GLY A 29 -2.22 8.67 -0.04
CA GLY A 29 -3.09 9.49 0.82
C GLY A 29 -4.22 10.21 0.06
N ASN A 30 -4.13 10.35 -1.25
CA ASN A 30 -5.17 10.94 -2.11
C ASN A 30 -6.08 9.89 -2.78
N GLY A 31 -6.04 8.63 -2.35
CA GLY A 31 -7.07 7.65 -2.72
C GLY A 31 -6.80 6.87 -4.00
N LEU A 32 -5.54 6.70 -4.38
CA LEU A 32 -5.13 5.81 -5.46
C LEU A 32 -4.43 4.58 -4.91
N TYR A 33 -4.46 3.50 -5.69
CA TYR A 33 -3.67 2.30 -5.44
C TYR A 33 -3.00 1.82 -6.72
N ASN A 34 -1.93 1.04 -6.58
CA ASN A 34 -1.34 0.31 -7.70
C ASN A 34 -0.75 -1.04 -7.24
N LEU A 35 -0.45 -1.91 -8.20
CA LEU A 35 0.25 -3.17 -7.96
C LEU A 35 1.41 -3.32 -8.93
N GLU A 36 2.58 -3.61 -8.38
CA GLU A 36 3.83 -3.73 -9.13
C GLU A 36 4.52 -5.07 -8.85
N LEU A 37 5.24 -5.54 -9.85
CA LEU A 37 6.19 -6.65 -9.78
C LEU A 37 7.59 -6.09 -10.03
N MET A 38 8.51 -6.26 -9.09
CA MET A 38 9.95 -6.13 -9.31
C MET A 38 10.49 -7.53 -9.60
N SER A 39 11.05 -7.74 -10.79
CA SER A 39 11.61 -9.04 -11.18
C SER A 39 12.94 -8.84 -11.89
N ARG A 40 14.01 -9.41 -11.33
CA ARG A 40 15.38 -9.23 -11.81
C ARG A 40 15.73 -7.74 -12.03
N GLY A 41 15.32 -6.90 -11.08
CA GLY A 41 15.55 -5.45 -11.12
C GLY A 41 14.70 -4.69 -12.13
N THR A 42 13.76 -5.35 -12.81
CA THR A 42 12.82 -4.72 -13.74
C THR A 42 11.46 -4.53 -13.07
N LEU A 43 10.97 -3.29 -13.04
CA LEU A 43 9.63 -2.96 -12.59
C LEU A 43 8.60 -3.22 -13.69
N THR A 44 7.56 -3.98 -13.39
CA THR A 44 6.37 -4.20 -14.23
C THR A 44 5.14 -3.76 -13.45
N VAL A 45 4.31 -2.92 -14.07
CA VAL A 45 3.01 -2.49 -13.49
C VAL A 45 1.97 -3.56 -13.83
N LEU A 46 1.40 -4.20 -12.81
CA LEU A 46 0.33 -5.19 -12.94
C LEU A 46 -1.05 -4.54 -12.90
N ILE A 47 -1.19 -3.50 -12.06
CA ILE A 47 -2.36 -2.61 -12.00
C ILE A 47 -1.83 -1.18 -11.96
N ASP A 48 -2.27 -0.34 -12.88
CA ASP A 48 -1.92 1.08 -12.91
C ASP A 48 -2.59 1.85 -11.77
N TRP A 49 -2.12 3.06 -11.49
CA TRP A 49 -2.67 3.93 -10.45
C TRP A 49 -4.16 4.16 -10.66
N THR A 50 -4.96 3.46 -9.85
CA THR A 50 -6.42 3.40 -9.98
C THR A 50 -7.07 4.05 -8.76
N PRO A 51 -8.05 4.96 -8.93
CA PRO A 51 -8.76 5.55 -7.80
C PRO A 51 -9.70 4.53 -7.15
N SER A 52 -9.88 4.62 -5.83
CA SER A 52 -10.92 3.85 -5.13
C SER A 52 -11.56 4.63 -3.99
N HIS A 53 -12.90 4.61 -3.97
CA HIS A 53 -13.69 5.15 -2.86
C HIS A 53 -13.49 4.42 -1.53
N ALA A 54 -12.93 3.20 -1.57
CA ALA A 54 -12.61 2.45 -0.36
C ALA A 54 -11.43 3.06 0.40
N ILE A 55 -10.58 3.85 -0.25
CA ILE A 55 -9.41 4.48 0.36
C ILE A 55 -9.84 5.80 1.00
N ARG A 56 -9.69 5.90 2.32
CA ARG A 56 -9.88 7.16 3.05
C ARG A 56 -8.78 8.13 2.67
N GLN A 57 -9.18 9.27 2.13
CA GLN A 57 -8.26 10.33 1.73
C GLN A 57 -7.84 11.19 2.91
N ILE A 58 -6.61 11.70 2.87
CA ILE A 58 -6.09 12.68 3.81
C ILE A 58 -6.58 14.06 3.37
N ASP A 59 -7.29 14.77 4.24
CA ASP A 59 -7.62 16.17 4.01
C ASP A 59 -6.39 17.05 4.26
N THR A 60 -5.67 17.38 3.18
CA THR A 60 -4.48 18.25 3.23
C THR A 60 -4.82 19.71 3.57
N ARG A 61 -6.11 20.11 3.58
CA ARG A 61 -6.49 21.42 4.12
C ARG A 61 -6.41 21.47 5.64
N GLN A 62 -6.31 20.30 6.30
CA GLN A 62 -6.16 20.21 7.75
C GLN A 62 -4.68 20.20 8.20
N SER A 63 -3.73 20.03 7.27
CA SER A 63 -2.29 20.07 7.59
C SER A 63 -1.72 21.47 7.84
N THR A 64 -2.52 22.52 7.74
CA THR A 64 -2.13 23.92 8.09
C THR A 64 -2.37 24.29 9.55
N PHE A 65 -2.86 23.39 10.41
CA PHE A 65 -3.06 23.69 11.83
C PHE A 65 -1.79 23.42 12.66
N MET A 66 -0.74 24.21 12.43
CA MET A 66 0.30 24.47 13.44
C MET A 66 -0.25 25.30 14.63
N ALA A 67 -1.57 25.49 14.73
CA ALA A 67 -2.25 26.35 15.71
C ALA A 67 -3.44 25.70 16.46
N ALA A 68 -3.80 24.44 16.17
CA ALA A 68 -4.86 23.77 16.93
C ALA A 68 -4.26 23.06 18.16
N ARG A 69 -4.84 23.30 19.35
CA ARG A 69 -4.47 22.61 20.61
C ARG A 69 -4.58 21.08 20.54
N GLN A 70 -5.30 20.56 19.53
CA GLN A 70 -5.46 19.15 19.25
C GLN A 70 -5.27 18.93 17.74
N PRO A 71 -4.26 18.19 17.29
CA PRO A 71 -4.15 17.82 15.88
C PRO A 71 -5.34 16.94 15.47
N PRO A 72 -5.77 16.98 14.19
CA PRO A 72 -6.83 16.09 13.71
C PRO A 72 -6.44 14.62 13.90
N ALA A 73 -7.43 13.77 14.14
CA ALA A 73 -7.20 12.34 14.29
C ALA A 73 -6.59 11.76 12.99
N PRO A 74 -5.64 10.81 13.10
CA PRO A 74 -5.02 10.21 11.93
C PRO A 74 -6.03 9.45 11.06
N VAL A 75 -5.88 9.55 9.73
CA VAL A 75 -6.64 8.76 8.76
C VAL A 75 -6.00 7.37 8.61
N TRP A 76 -6.77 6.32 8.86
CA TRP A 76 -6.32 4.93 8.77
C TRP A 76 -6.91 4.22 7.57
N ASN A 77 -6.07 3.48 6.85
CA ASN A 77 -6.48 2.54 5.82
C ASN A 77 -5.95 1.14 6.18
N GLY A 78 -6.84 0.16 6.28
CA GLY A 78 -6.48 -1.23 6.48
C GLY A 78 -6.15 -1.87 5.13
N LEU A 79 -4.91 -2.28 4.92
CA LEU A 79 -4.46 -2.93 3.69
C LEU A 79 -4.43 -4.44 3.87
N ARG A 80 -4.87 -5.19 2.86
CA ARG A 80 -4.73 -6.65 2.85
C ARG A 80 -4.51 -7.15 1.42
N VAL A 81 -3.66 -8.15 1.30
CA VAL A 81 -3.48 -8.94 0.08
C VAL A 81 -3.88 -10.37 0.40
N ALA A 82 -4.83 -10.93 -0.34
CA ALA A 82 -5.17 -12.34 -0.27
C ALA A 82 -4.51 -13.08 -1.45
N LEU A 83 -3.78 -14.16 -1.14
CA LEU A 83 -3.04 -14.93 -2.13
C LEU A 83 -3.63 -16.34 -2.22
N HIS A 84 -4.00 -16.75 -3.43
CA HIS A 84 -4.45 -18.12 -3.72
C HIS A 84 -3.74 -18.64 -4.98
N GLY A 85 -2.69 -19.44 -4.80
CA GLY A 85 -1.85 -19.88 -5.92
C GLY A 85 -1.23 -18.68 -6.65
N LYS A 86 -1.64 -18.42 -7.89
CA LYS A 86 -1.18 -17.27 -8.68
C LYS A 86 -2.13 -16.06 -8.61
N GLU A 87 -3.31 -16.25 -8.03
CA GLU A 87 -4.31 -15.20 -7.87
C GLU A 87 -3.97 -14.33 -6.65
N MET A 88 -4.12 -13.03 -6.84
CA MET A 88 -3.83 -12.00 -5.85
C MET A 88 -5.02 -11.04 -5.83
N THR A 89 -5.74 -10.98 -4.71
CA THR A 89 -6.83 -10.02 -4.52
C THR A 89 -6.41 -8.95 -3.52
N LEU A 90 -6.57 -7.70 -3.92
CA LEU A 90 -6.23 -6.53 -3.10
C LEU A 90 -7.46 -6.07 -2.33
N PHE A 91 -7.25 -5.61 -1.09
CA PHE A 91 -8.30 -5.06 -0.25
C PHE A 91 -7.84 -3.77 0.43
N VAL A 92 -8.77 -2.83 0.54
CA VAL A 92 -8.62 -1.65 1.39
C VAL A 92 -9.86 -1.50 2.25
N ASN A 93 -9.67 -1.32 3.56
CA ASN A 93 -10.76 -1.15 4.54
C ASN A 93 -11.83 -2.26 4.46
N GLY A 94 -11.41 -3.48 4.15
CA GLY A 94 -12.29 -4.65 4.01
C GLY A 94 -12.98 -4.77 2.65
N ALA A 95 -13.01 -3.72 1.82
CA ALA A 95 -13.54 -3.78 0.47
C ALA A 95 -12.53 -4.42 -0.49
N ALA A 96 -13.00 -5.34 -1.34
CA ALA A 96 -12.21 -5.86 -2.45
C ALA A 96 -11.98 -4.76 -3.48
N LEU A 97 -10.74 -4.65 -3.96
CA LEU A 97 -10.38 -3.85 -5.12
C LEU A 97 -10.35 -4.80 -6.32
N GLU A 98 -9.18 -4.98 -6.92
CA GLU A 98 -8.96 -5.81 -8.09
C GLU A 98 -8.29 -7.15 -7.74
N THR A 99 -8.56 -8.16 -8.57
CA THR A 99 -7.87 -9.44 -8.56
C THR A 99 -7.00 -9.55 -9.81
N THR A 100 -5.72 -9.86 -9.62
CA THR A 100 -4.75 -10.08 -10.71
C THR A 100 -4.16 -11.49 -10.60
N VAL A 101 -3.70 -12.04 -11.73
CA VAL A 101 -3.02 -13.34 -11.78
C VAL A 101 -1.57 -13.13 -12.19
N ASP A 102 -0.63 -13.47 -11.32
CA ASP A 102 0.79 -13.55 -11.66
C ASP A 102 1.48 -14.67 -10.85
N GLY A 103 2.32 -15.44 -11.53
CA GLY A 103 2.97 -16.62 -10.97
C GLY A 103 4.48 -16.51 -10.82
N THR A 104 5.06 -15.31 -11.02
CA THR A 104 6.52 -15.09 -11.04
C THR A 104 7.17 -15.55 -9.74
N PHE A 105 6.58 -15.20 -8.59
CA PHE A 105 6.98 -15.73 -7.30
C PHE A 105 5.79 -16.42 -6.62
N SER A 106 6.04 -17.50 -5.89
CA SER A 106 5.00 -18.24 -5.14
C SER A 106 5.19 -18.17 -3.62
N ARG A 107 6.35 -17.70 -3.15
CA ARG A 107 6.73 -17.60 -1.74
C ARG A 107 7.73 -16.47 -1.54
N GLY A 108 7.86 -16.04 -0.28
CA GLY A 108 8.84 -15.05 0.16
C GLY A 108 8.39 -14.39 1.46
N ALA A 109 9.17 -13.43 1.93
CA ALA A 109 8.84 -12.66 3.11
C ALA A 109 7.72 -11.63 2.84
N VAL A 110 7.22 -11.05 3.92
CA VAL A 110 6.31 -9.89 3.92
C VAL A 110 7.08 -8.72 4.53
N ALA A 111 6.95 -7.54 3.92
CA ALA A 111 7.54 -6.31 4.40
C ALA A 111 6.58 -5.13 4.18
N LEU A 112 6.95 -3.97 4.73
CA LEU A 112 6.23 -2.71 4.61
C LEU A 112 7.02 -1.77 3.71
N SER A 113 6.34 -0.99 2.86
CA SER A 113 6.99 -0.03 1.98
C SER A 113 6.49 1.39 2.21
N VAL A 114 7.39 2.36 2.03
CA VAL A 114 7.08 3.78 1.93
C VAL A 114 7.80 4.31 0.70
N ASN A 115 7.06 5.00 -0.17
CA ASN A 115 7.57 5.65 -1.37
C ASN A 115 7.26 7.14 -1.30
N THR A 116 8.30 7.97 -1.40
CA THR A 116 8.18 9.43 -1.41
C THR A 116 8.49 9.95 -2.81
N PHE A 117 7.60 10.75 -3.37
CA PHE A 117 7.79 11.39 -4.69
C PHE A 117 8.19 12.88 -4.56
N GLY A 118 8.52 13.34 -3.35
CA GLY A 118 8.86 14.72 -3.01
C GLY A 118 9.66 14.80 -1.70
N SER A 119 9.40 15.82 -0.87
CA SER A 119 10.01 15.90 0.47
C SER A 119 9.58 14.73 1.36
N GLY A 120 10.40 14.43 2.38
CA GLY A 120 10.23 13.27 3.26
C GLY A 120 8.83 13.13 3.86
N ALA A 121 8.42 11.88 4.13
CA ALA A 121 7.11 11.56 4.67
C ALA A 121 7.21 10.80 6.00
N ALA A 122 6.16 10.88 6.80
CA ALA A 122 5.99 10.05 7.99
C ALA A 122 4.91 9.00 7.74
N VAL A 123 5.15 7.74 8.08
CA VAL A 123 4.17 6.67 7.88
C VAL A 123 4.30 5.73 9.08
N CYS A 124 3.25 5.61 9.90
CA CYS A 124 3.20 4.60 10.97
C CYS A 124 2.49 3.33 10.49
N PHE A 125 2.86 2.17 11.00
CA PHE A 125 2.13 0.93 10.72
C PHE A 125 1.62 0.34 12.03
N ASP A 126 0.48 -0.34 11.97
CA ASP A 126 -0.10 -1.02 13.11
C ASP A 126 -0.92 -2.23 12.63
N ASN A 127 -1.14 -3.20 13.52
CA ASN A 127 -1.92 -4.42 13.29
C ASN A 127 -1.44 -5.25 12.07
N LEU A 128 -0.12 -5.40 11.91
CA LEU A 128 0.43 -6.31 10.90
C LEU A 128 0.11 -7.76 11.28
N PHE A 129 -0.69 -8.41 10.46
CA PHE A 129 -1.00 -9.83 10.58
C PHE A 129 -0.59 -10.57 9.31
N VAL A 130 0.12 -11.69 9.47
CA VAL A 130 0.48 -12.60 8.38
C VAL A 130 0.03 -14.00 8.79
N GLY A 131 -0.86 -14.60 8.01
CA GLY A 131 -1.44 -15.90 8.30
C GLY A 131 -1.93 -16.62 7.06
N ARG A 132 -2.20 -17.92 7.22
CA ARG A 132 -2.96 -18.70 6.24
C ARG A 132 -4.43 -18.66 6.64
N ASN A 133 -5.31 -18.35 5.69
CA ASN A 133 -6.73 -18.59 5.88
C ASN A 133 -6.94 -20.10 5.68
N ASN A 134 -7.21 -20.81 6.77
CA ASN A 134 -7.67 -22.20 6.76
C ASN A 134 -9.17 -22.27 6.44
#